data_AF-A0A961RA90-F1
#
_entry.id   AF-A0A961RA90-F1
#
_cell.length_a   1.000
_cell.length_b   1.000
_cell.length_c   1.000
_cell.angle_alpha   90.00
_cell.angle_beta   90.00
_cell.angle_gamma   90.00
#
_symmetry.space_group_name_H-M   'P 1'
#
loop_
_entity.id
_entity.type
_entity.pdbx_description
1 polymer ?
#
loop_
_entity_poly.entity_id
_entity_poly.type
_entity_poly.pdbx_seq_one_letter_code
_entity_poly.pdbx_strand_id
1 'polypeptide(L)' 'LKRIDAALDRIEAGTYGVCAKCGEDITEERLDLLPATPFCRNCA' A
#
# COMPACT_ATOMS: atom_id res chain seq x y z
N LEU A 1 5.28 14.16 0.26
CA LEU A 1 6.59 13.48 0.12
C LEU A 1 6.64 12.23 0.98
N LYS A 2 6.61 12.31 2.32
CA LYS A 2 6.66 11.14 3.24
C LYS A 2 5.84 9.89 2.87
N ARG A 3 4.63 10.04 2.32
CA ARG A 3 3.78 8.89 1.92
C ARG A 3 4.29 8.18 0.66
N ILE A 4 4.87 8.92 -0.26
CA ILE A 4 5.46 8.38 -1.49
C ILE A 4 6.77 7.66 -1.14
N ASP A 5 7.61 8.27 -0.30
CA ASP A 5 8.85 7.65 0.19
C ASP A 5 8.56 6.30 0.87
N ALA A 6 7.60 6.27 1.80
CA ALA A 6 7.19 5.03 2.46
C ALA A 6 6.56 3.99 1.51
N ALA A 7 6.03 4.41 0.36
CA ALA A 7 5.53 3.49 -0.65
C ALA A 7 6.67 2.90 -1.48
N LEU A 8 7.68 3.70 -1.81
CA LEU A 8 8.92 3.24 -2.46
C LEU A 8 9.66 2.24 -1.56
N ASP A 9 9.78 2.52 -0.27
CA ASP A 9 10.39 1.60 0.71
C ASP A 9 9.67 0.23 0.72
N ARG A 10 8.33 0.23 0.61
CA ARG A 10 7.55 -1.02 0.52
C ARG A 10 7.80 -1.77 -0.79
N ILE A 11 8.02 -1.07 -1.90
CA ILE A 11 8.37 -1.70 -3.18
C ILE A 11 9.73 -2.38 -3.05
N GLU A 12 10.73 -1.69 -2.51
CA GLU A 12 12.06 -2.24 -2.27
C GLU A 12 12.03 -3.45 -1.32
N ALA A 13 11.19 -3.39 -0.28
CA ALA A 13 10.96 -4.48 0.65
C ALA A 13 10.11 -5.64 0.09
N GLY A 14 9.55 -5.52 -1.13
CA GLY A 14 8.64 -6.53 -1.71
C GLY A 14 7.28 -6.65 -1.00
N THR A 15 6.89 -5.64 -0.23
CA THR A 15 5.63 -5.60 0.54
C THR A 15 4.60 -4.63 -0.05
N TYR A 16 4.91 -4.00 -1.19
CA TYR A 16 3.97 -3.15 -1.90
C TYR A 16 2.76 -3.95 -2.38
N GLY A 17 1.58 -3.39 -2.18
CA GLY A 17 0.32 -4.07 -2.46
C GLY A 17 -0.19 -4.94 -1.31
N VAL A 18 0.49 -5.00 -0.16
CA VAL A 18 0.00 -5.71 1.04
C VAL A 18 -0.42 -4.71 2.12
N CYS A 19 -1.56 -4.95 2.76
CA CYS A 19 -2.09 -4.13 3.82
C CYS A 19 -1.20 -4.21 5.07
N ALA A 20 -0.65 -3.08 5.51
CA ALA A 20 0.19 -2.98 6.70
C ALA A 20 -0.55 -3.26 8.02
N LYS A 21 -1.88 -3.46 7.99
CA LYS A 21 -2.70 -3.73 9.18
C LYS A 21 -3.19 -5.17 9.27
N CYS A 22 -3.78 -5.71 8.19
CA CYS A 22 -4.33 -7.07 8.19
C CYS A 22 -3.47 -8.09 7.43
N GLY A 23 -2.47 -7.64 6.64
CA GLY A 23 -1.65 -8.52 5.83
C GLY A 23 -2.32 -9.04 4.55
N GLU A 24 -3.56 -8.64 4.27
CA GLU A 24 -4.27 -8.99 3.03
C GLU A 24 -3.81 -8.12 1.87
N ASP A 25 -4.03 -8.61 0.65
CA ASP A 25 -3.73 -7.88 -0.57
C ASP A 25 -4.61 -6.62 -0.72
N ILE A 26 -4.00 -5.55 -1.21
CA ILE A 26 -4.64 -4.31 -1.61
C ILE A 26 -5.00 -4.46 -3.10
N THR A 27 -6.27 -4.24 -3.43
CA THR A 27 -6.74 -4.37 -4.82
C THR A 27 -6.00 -3.40 -5.75
N GLU A 28 -5.73 -3.83 -6.99
CA GLU A 28 -5.07 -3.01 -8.01
C GLU A 28 -5.83 -1.69 -8.24
N GLU A 29 -7.16 -1.76 -8.38
CA GLU A 29 -8.04 -0.58 -8.53
C GLU A 29 -7.84 0.48 -7.42
N ARG A 30 -7.51 0.03 -6.20
CA ARG A 30 -7.24 0.93 -5.08
C ARG A 30 -5.85 1.53 -5.15
N LEU A 31 -4.86 0.75 -5.59
CA LEU A 31 -3.50 1.24 -5.82
C LEU A 31 -3.45 2.22 -7.00
N ASP A 32 -4.27 2.03 -8.03
CA ASP A 32 -4.41 2.97 -9.15
C ASP A 32 -4.93 4.33 -8.67
N LEU A 33 -5.89 4.34 -7.75
CA LEU A 33 -6.47 5.55 -7.18
C LEU A 33 -5.58 6.17 -6.09
N LEU A 34 -4.95 5.35 -5.25
CA LEU A 34 -4.15 5.75 -4.10
C LEU A 34 -2.84 4.95 -4.02
N PRO A 35 -1.84 5.23 -4.89
CA PRO A 35 -0.63 4.41 -5.01
C PRO A 35 0.19 4.34 -3.72
N ALA A 36 0.12 5.39 -2.91
CA ALA A 36 0.86 5.46 -1.66
C ALA A 36 0.16 4.77 -0.47
N THR A 37 -1.04 4.22 -0.64
CA THR A 37 -1.82 3.68 0.48
C THR A 37 -1.14 2.46 1.12
N PRO A 38 -0.92 2.45 2.44
CA PRO A 38 -0.50 1.25 3.17
C PRO A 38 -1.64 0.29 3.49
N PHE A 39 -2.90 0.65 3.20
CA PHE A 39 -4.06 -0.05 3.74
C PHE A 39 -5.06 -0.47 2.67
N CYS A 40 -5.65 -1.66 2.83
CA CYS A 40 -6.81 -2.12 2.07
C CYS A 40 -8.07 -1.31 2.39
N ARG A 41 -9.15 -1.52 1.62
CA ARG A 41 -10.41 -0.79 1.79
C ARG A 41 -11.04 -1.01 3.18
N ASN A 42 -10.90 -2.20 3.76
CA ASN A 42 -11.50 -2.55 5.04
C ASN A 42 -10.76 -1.96 6.25
N CYS A 43 -9.49 -1.56 6.08
CA CYS A 43 -8.62 -1.13 7.16
C CYS A 43 -8.38 0.38 7.24
N ALA A 44 -8.78 1.12 6.21
CA ALA A 44 -8.55 2.56 6.06
C ALA A 44 -9.67 3.42 6.64
#